data_AF-A0A7R9M144-F1
#
_entry.id   AF-A0A7R9M144-F1
#
_cell.length_a   1.000
_cell.length_b   1.000
_cell.length_c   1.000
_cell.angle_alpha   90.00
_cell.angle_beta   90.00
_cell.angle_gamma   90.00
#
_symmetry.space_group_name_H-M   'P 1'
#
loop_
_entity.id
_entity.type
_entity.pdbx_description
1 polymer ?
#
loop_
_entity_poly.entity_id
_entity_poly.type
_entity_poly.pdbx_seq_one_letter_code
_entity_poly.pdbx_strand_id
1 'polypeptide(L)'
;MYKSAKQYEPMIRLVKQYHTDLLTDTHLHLAKELETEGSLHQAESHYVSGGEWKSAVQMYKNTNHWEEGYRVARANGGVQAAKQVAYHWAQSLQSADAAVKLLSRFGLLNQVVDYAVDANE
;
A
#
# COMPACT_ATOMS: atom_id res chain seq x y z
N MET A 1 18.45 -26.27 -9.48
CA MET A 1 17.50 -25.63 -10.41
C MET A 1 16.11 -25.56 -9.76
N TYR A 2 15.93 -24.76 -8.69
CA TYR A 2 14.62 -24.58 -8.02
C TYR A 2 14.17 -23.11 -7.98
N LYS A 3 14.90 -22.21 -8.65
CA LYS A 3 14.60 -20.77 -8.70
C LYS A 3 13.62 -20.37 -9.81
N SER A 4 13.24 -21.30 -10.70
CA SER A 4 12.53 -20.96 -11.95
C SER A 4 11.10 -21.46 -12.04
N ALA A 5 10.61 -22.21 -11.05
CA ALA A 5 9.19 -22.51 -10.96
C ALA A 5 8.67 -21.73 -9.76
N LYS A 6 8.01 -20.60 -10.04
CA LYS A 6 7.25 -19.76 -9.12
C LYS A 6 6.13 -20.56 -8.42
N GLN A 7 6.50 -21.58 -7.64
CA GLN A 7 5.61 -22.51 -6.94
C GLN A 7 5.10 -21.86 -5.65
N TYR A 8 4.66 -20.62 -5.75
CA TYR A 8 4.08 -19.87 -4.66
C TYR A 8 2.76 -20.51 -4.20
N GLU A 9 1.98 -21.06 -5.13
CA GLU A 9 0.74 -21.75 -4.81
C GLU A 9 0.96 -23.06 -4.01
N PRO A 10 1.81 -24.02 -4.45
CA PRO A 10 2.13 -25.19 -3.63
C PRO A 10 2.70 -24.83 -2.26
N MET A 11 3.57 -23.82 -2.20
CA MET A 11 4.18 -23.36 -0.95
C MET A 11 3.13 -22.77 0.00
N ILE A 12 2.26 -21.87 -0.47
CA ILE A 12 1.17 -21.30 0.35
C ILE A 12 0.21 -22.41 0.82
N ARG A 13 -0.10 -23.41 -0.02
CA ARG A 13 -0.95 -24.54 0.40
C ARG A 13 -0.31 -25.36 1.53
N LEU A 14 0.98 -25.69 1.40
CA LEU A 14 1.74 -26.42 2.44
C LEU A 14 1.84 -25.61 3.73
N VAL A 15 2.18 -24.33 3.64
CA VAL A 15 2.28 -23.45 4.82
C VAL A 15 0.92 -23.28 5.48
N LYS A 16 -0.16 -23.07 4.72
CA LYS A 16 -1.52 -23.01 5.27
C LYS A 16 -1.95 -24.31 5.96
N GLN A 17 -1.46 -25.46 5.48
CA GLN A 17 -1.83 -26.78 6.00
C GLN A 17 -1.04 -27.19 7.24
N TYR A 18 0.25 -26.83 7.33
CA TYR A 18 1.16 -27.33 8.37
C TYR A 18 1.73 -26.25 9.28
N HIS A 19 1.80 -24.99 8.84
CA HIS A 19 2.46 -23.88 9.54
C HIS A 19 1.70 -22.56 9.33
N THR A 20 0.49 -22.46 9.88
CA THR A 20 -0.34 -21.26 9.82
C THR A 20 0.38 -20.02 10.34
N ASP A 21 1.31 -20.20 11.26
CA ASP A 21 2.08 -19.12 11.89
C ASP A 21 3.08 -18.49 10.91
N LEU A 22 3.59 -19.27 9.95
CA LEU A 22 4.51 -18.81 8.89
C LEU A 22 3.78 -18.30 7.65
N LEU A 23 2.44 -18.44 7.59
CA LEU A 23 1.66 -18.05 6.42
C LEU A 23 1.77 -16.55 6.16
N THR A 24 1.71 -15.76 7.22
CA THR A 24 1.90 -14.31 7.18
C THR A 24 3.27 -13.95 6.62
N ASP A 25 4.34 -14.51 7.18
CA ASP A 25 5.72 -14.25 6.74
C ASP A 25 5.95 -14.67 5.28
N THR A 26 5.35 -15.78 4.87
CA THR A 26 5.40 -16.27 3.49
C THR A 26 4.73 -15.30 2.53
N HIS A 27 3.55 -14.78 2.90
CA HIS A 27 2.86 -13.75 2.13
C HIS A 27 3.70 -12.47 2.02
N LEU A 28 4.35 -12.03 3.09
CA LEU A 28 5.21 -10.84 3.08
C LEU A 28 6.45 -11.05 2.19
N HIS A 29 7.08 -12.22 2.26
CA HIS A 29 8.23 -12.53 1.43
C HIS A 29 7.86 -12.53 -0.06
N LEU A 30 6.74 -13.16 -0.39
CA LEU A 30 6.22 -13.22 -1.74
C LEU A 30 5.82 -11.83 -2.27
N ALA A 31 5.18 -11.01 -1.44
CA ALA A 31 4.81 -9.65 -1.80
C ALA A 31 6.04 -8.81 -2.19
N LYS A 32 7.15 -8.95 -1.45
CA LYS A 32 8.43 -8.28 -1.76
C LYS A 32 9.05 -8.77 -3.06
N GLU A 33 9.05 -10.08 -3.32
CA GLU A 33 9.53 -10.61 -4.61
C GLU A 33 8.71 -10.04 -5.77
N LEU A 34 7.38 -10.07 -5.66
CA LEU A 34 6.48 -9.54 -6.69
C LEU A 34 6.61 -8.03 -6.89
N GLU A 35 6.87 -7.29 -5.82
CA GLU A 35 7.20 -5.86 -5.89
C GLU A 35 8.47 -5.63 -6.72
N THR A 36 9.53 -6.41 -6.49
CA THR A 36 10.76 -6.31 -7.31
C THR A 36 10.56 -6.70 -8.78
N GLU A 37 9.59 -7.57 -9.05
CA GLU A 37 9.18 -7.94 -10.40
C GLU A 37 8.24 -6.91 -11.07
N GLY A 38 7.77 -5.90 -10.31
CA GLY A 38 6.80 -4.90 -10.79
C GLY A 38 5.35 -5.39 -10.84
N SER A 39 5.05 -6.57 -10.27
CA SER A 39 3.70 -7.14 -10.21
C SER A 39 2.91 -6.59 -9.02
N LEU A 40 2.63 -5.28 -9.05
CA LEU A 40 2.07 -4.52 -7.92
C LEU A 40 0.74 -5.07 -7.41
N HIS A 41 -0.16 -5.48 -8.30
CA HIS A 41 -1.48 -5.97 -7.90
C HIS A 41 -1.41 -7.32 -7.16
N GLN A 42 -0.51 -8.20 -7.58
CA GLN A 42 -0.30 -9.48 -6.89
C GLN A 42 0.41 -9.24 -5.55
N ALA A 43 1.37 -8.33 -5.51
CA ALA A 43 2.04 -7.92 -4.28
C ALA A 43 1.05 -7.31 -3.26
N GLU A 44 0.11 -6.45 -3.70
CA GLU A 44 -0.95 -5.90 -2.87
C GLU A 44 -1.76 -7.01 -2.19
N SER A 45 -2.24 -7.99 -2.97
CA SER A 45 -3.04 -9.11 -2.45
C SER A 45 -2.31 -9.87 -1.35
N HIS A 46 -1.01 -10.11 -1.54
CA HIS A 46 -0.19 -10.78 -0.54
C HIS A 46 0.12 -9.91 0.68
N TYR A 47 0.42 -8.62 0.50
CA TYR A 47 0.62 -7.70 1.61
C TYR A 47 -0.64 -7.56 2.48
N VAL A 48 -1.82 -7.45 1.86
CA VAL A 48 -3.10 -7.39 2.57
C VAL A 48 -3.41 -8.72 3.27
N SER A 49 -3.15 -9.85 2.61
CA SER A 49 -3.32 -11.17 3.22
C SER A 49 -2.38 -11.39 4.40
N GLY A 50 -1.18 -10.80 4.36
CA GLY A 50 -0.22 -10.76 5.46
C GLY A 50 -0.50 -9.69 6.52
N GLY A 51 -1.59 -8.92 6.40
CA GLY A 51 -1.94 -7.85 7.33
C GLY A 51 -1.12 -6.56 7.21
N GLU A 52 -0.12 -6.51 6.33
CA GLU A 52 0.77 -5.37 6.11
C GLU A 52 0.31 -4.49 4.94
N TRP A 53 -0.92 -3.98 5.04
CA TRP A 53 -1.45 -3.03 4.05
C TRP A 53 -0.61 -1.75 3.96
N LYS A 54 0.13 -1.37 5.02
CA LYS A 54 1.04 -0.22 5.02
C LYS A 54 2.18 -0.39 4.02
N SER A 55 2.73 -1.61 3.92
CA SER A 55 3.76 -1.93 2.93
C SER A 55 3.21 -1.87 1.51
N ALA A 56 1.99 -2.35 1.27
CA ALA A 56 1.33 -2.19 -0.03
C ALA A 56 1.16 -0.72 -0.43
N VAL A 57 0.74 0.13 0.52
CA VAL A 57 0.64 1.57 0.29
C VAL A 57 2.02 2.16 -0.04
N GLN A 58 3.08 1.79 0.68
CA GLN A 58 4.43 2.28 0.43
C GLN A 58 4.95 1.87 -0.94
N MET A 59 4.71 0.63 -1.36
CA MET A 59 5.00 0.15 -2.72
C MET A 59 4.30 1.03 -3.78
N TYR A 60 3.02 1.35 -3.59
CA TYR A 60 2.27 2.22 -4.50
C TYR A 60 2.80 3.66 -4.53
N LYS A 61 3.24 4.19 -3.38
CA LYS A 61 3.91 5.50 -3.30
C LYS A 61 5.21 5.50 -4.12
N ASN A 62 6.03 4.46 -3.97
CA ASN A 62 7.33 4.35 -4.66
C ASN A 62 7.17 4.23 -6.19
N THR A 63 6.07 3.65 -6.65
CA THR A 63 5.76 3.47 -8.07
C THR A 63 4.90 4.59 -8.64
N ASN A 64 4.64 5.66 -7.87
CA ASN A 64 3.81 6.81 -8.26
C ASN A 64 2.33 6.48 -8.53
N HIS A 65 1.84 5.33 -8.05
CA HIS A 65 0.47 4.85 -8.18
C HIS A 65 -0.37 5.23 -6.96
N TRP A 66 -0.46 6.54 -6.70
CA TRP A 66 -1.06 7.07 -5.47
C TRP A 66 -2.56 6.77 -5.30
N GLU A 67 -3.32 6.65 -6.39
CA GLU A 67 -4.74 6.29 -6.35
C GLU A 67 -4.98 4.92 -5.71
N GLU A 68 -4.19 3.93 -6.13
CA GLU A 68 -4.25 2.57 -5.61
C GLU A 68 -3.83 2.55 -4.13
N GLY A 69 -2.73 3.23 -3.79
CA GLY A 69 -2.30 3.38 -2.40
C GLY A 69 -3.36 4.04 -1.51
N TYR A 70 -4.04 5.08 -2.00
CA TYR A 70 -5.13 5.74 -1.27
C TYR A 70 -6.32 4.81 -1.06
N ARG A 71 -6.71 4.03 -2.08
CA ARG A 71 -7.78 3.03 -1.97
C ARG A 71 -7.46 1.99 -0.91
N VAL A 72 -6.25 1.41 -0.95
CA VAL A 72 -5.81 0.37 -0.01
C VAL A 72 -5.78 0.91 1.42
N ALA A 73 -5.23 2.11 1.61
CA ALA A 73 -5.20 2.78 2.92
C ALA A 73 -6.61 3.04 3.46
N ARG A 74 -7.54 3.50 2.61
CA ARG A 74 -8.92 3.75 3.02
C ARG A 74 -9.67 2.46 3.38
N ALA A 75 -9.46 1.39 2.62
CA ALA A 75 -10.13 0.12 2.82
C ALA A 75 -9.65 -0.60 4.09
N ASN A 76 -8.35 -0.58 4.38
CA ASN A 76 -7.76 -1.34 5.50
C ASN A 76 -7.44 -0.49 6.73
N GLY A 77 -7.00 0.75 6.54
CA GLY A 77 -6.60 1.69 7.59
C GLY A 77 -7.62 2.82 7.86
N GLY A 78 -8.77 2.81 7.18
CA GLY A 78 -9.83 3.79 7.35
C GLY A 78 -9.47 5.21 6.89
N VAL A 79 -10.27 6.18 7.34
CA VAL A 79 -10.16 7.59 6.91
C VAL A 79 -8.83 8.22 7.32
N GLN A 80 -8.27 7.84 8.49
CA GLN A 80 -7.00 8.39 8.98
C GLN A 80 -5.81 7.97 8.12
N ALA A 81 -5.74 6.69 7.74
CA ALA A 81 -4.69 6.23 6.82
C ALA A 81 -4.84 6.88 5.44
N ALA A 82 -6.07 6.98 4.93
CA ALA A 82 -6.36 7.64 3.67
C ALA A 82 -5.91 9.11 3.67
N LYS A 83 -6.15 9.83 4.78
CA LYS A 83 -5.71 11.22 4.99
C LYS A 83 -4.19 11.36 4.90
N GLN A 84 -3.43 10.48 5.56
CA GLN A 84 -1.96 10.49 5.49
C GLN A 84 -1.43 10.25 4.07
N VAL A 85 -2.03 9.29 3.34
CA VAL A 85 -1.64 9.04 1.95
C VAL A 85 -1.99 10.21 1.05
N ALA A 86 -3.18 10.81 1.21
CA ALA A 86 -3.59 11.99 0.46
C ALA A 86 -2.68 13.21 0.72
N TYR A 87 -2.22 13.40 1.96
CA TYR A 87 -1.23 14.42 2.30
C TYR A 87 0.09 14.19 1.57
N HIS A 88 0.66 12.99 1.65
CA HIS A 88 1.91 12.69 0.94
C HIS A 88 1.78 12.76 -0.58
N TRP A 89 0.61 12.38 -1.10
CA TRP A 89 0.32 12.54 -2.52
C TRP A 89 0.29 14.02 -2.89
N ALA A 90 -0.42 14.86 -2.13
CA ALA A 90 -0.44 16.30 -2.32
C ALA A 90 0.97 16.92 -2.27
N GLN A 91 1.83 16.48 -1.34
CA GLN A 91 3.22 16.91 -1.24
C GLN A 91 4.08 16.48 -2.44
N SER A 92 3.79 15.32 -3.05
CA SER A 92 4.53 14.85 -4.24
C SER A 92 4.16 15.63 -5.51
N LEU A 93 3.03 16.33 -5.53
CA LEU A 93 2.61 17.12 -6.67
C LEU A 93 3.39 18.44 -6.70
N GLN A 94 3.98 18.80 -7.85
CA GLN A 94 4.70 20.07 -8.00
C GLN A 94 3.81 21.32 -7.97
N SER A 95 2.49 21.17 -8.15
CA SER A 95 1.54 22.30 -8.20
C SER A 95 0.57 22.25 -7.04
N ALA A 96 0.52 23.35 -6.28
CA ALA A 96 -0.47 23.55 -5.21
C ALA A 96 -1.91 23.46 -5.74
N ASP A 97 -2.17 23.93 -6.96
CA ASP A 97 -3.52 23.86 -7.56
C ASP A 97 -3.96 22.42 -7.82
N ALA A 98 -3.04 21.55 -8.23
CA ALA A 98 -3.32 20.13 -8.43
C ALA A 98 -3.60 19.43 -7.11
N ALA A 99 -2.81 19.72 -6.08
CA ALA A 99 -3.01 19.23 -4.72
C ALA A 99 -4.37 19.67 -4.15
N VAL A 100 -4.71 20.95 -4.25
CA VAL A 100 -5.99 21.49 -3.76
C VAL A 100 -7.16 20.85 -4.51
N LYS A 101 -7.11 20.74 -5.84
CA LYS A 101 -8.17 20.07 -6.63
C LYS A 101 -8.36 18.61 -6.23
N LEU A 102 -7.27 17.89 -6.03
CA LEU A 102 -7.28 16.49 -5.62
C LEU A 102 -7.94 16.34 -4.25
N LEU A 103 -7.45 17.08 -3.26
CA LEU A 103 -7.95 17.05 -1.88
C LEU A 103 -9.41 17.52 -1.79
N SER A 104 -9.81 18.50 -2.62
CA SER A 104 -11.20 18.96 -2.71
C SER A 104 -12.11 17.87 -3.28
N ARG A 105 -11.67 17.14 -4.31
CA ARG A 105 -12.43 16.02 -4.89
C ARG A 105 -12.69 14.92 -3.86
N PHE A 106 -11.73 14.65 -2.98
CA PHE A 106 -11.89 13.66 -1.93
C PHE A 106 -12.61 14.18 -0.68
N GLY A 107 -12.98 15.47 -0.63
CA GLY A 107 -13.58 16.10 0.55
C GLY A 107 -12.63 16.16 1.75
N LEU A 108 -11.32 16.01 1.50
CA LEU A 108 -10.28 15.94 2.53
C LEU A 108 -9.50 17.26 2.67
N LEU A 109 -9.82 18.29 1.89
CA LEU A 109 -9.08 19.55 1.85
C LEU A 109 -8.85 20.15 3.24
N ASN A 110 -9.93 20.45 3.97
CA ASN A 110 -9.81 21.07 5.30
C ASN A 110 -9.02 20.17 6.26
N GLN A 111 -9.30 18.87 6.26
CA GLN A 111 -8.64 17.92 7.16
C GLN A 111 -7.13 17.84 6.90
N VAL A 112 -6.72 17.83 5.63
CA VAL A 112 -5.31 17.73 5.24
C VAL A 112 -4.58 19.05 5.49
N VAL A 113 -5.24 20.20 5.32
CA VAL A 113 -4.70 21.51 5.69
C VAL A 113 -4.46 21.58 7.20
N ASP A 114 -5.42 21.19 8.03
CA ASP A 114 -5.27 21.16 9.49
C ASP A 114 -4.07 20.29 9.90
N TYR A 115 -3.96 19.09 9.30
CA TYR A 115 -2.83 18.19 9.57
C TYR A 115 -1.48 18.75 9.09
N ALA A 116 -1.46 19.48 7.98
CA ALA A 116 -0.23 20.10 7.48
C ALA A 116 0.24 21.22 8.42
N VAL A 117 -0.68 21.96 9.02
CA VAL A 117 -0.38 22.98 10.03
C VAL A 117 0.14 22.33 11.30
N ASP A 118 -0.56 21.32 11.83
CA ASP A 118 -0.15 20.58 13.03
C ASP A 118 1.20 19.86 12.89
N ALA A 119 1.54 19.39 11.68
CA ALA A 119 2.79 18.69 11.41
C ALA A 119 3.99 19.63 11.18
N ASN A 120 3.78 20.94 11.12
CA ASN A 120 4.80 21.94 10.79
C ASN A 120 5.07 22.94 11.95
N GLU A 121 4.46 22.71 13.11
CA GLU A 121 4.82 23.32 14.42
C GLU A 121 5.78 22.42 15.20
#